data_AF-A0A9X8YRB4-F1
#
_entry.id   AF-A0A9X8YRB4-F1
#
_cell.length_a   1.000
_cell.length_b   1.000
_cell.length_c   1.000
_cell.angle_alpha   90.00
_cell.angle_beta   90.00
_cell.angle_gamma   90.00
#
_symmetry.space_group_name_H-M   'P 1'
#
loop_
_entity.id
_entity.type
_entity.pdbx_description
1 polymer ?
#
loop_
_entity_poly.entity_id
_entity_poly.type
_entity_poly.pdbx_seq_one_letter_code
_entity_poly.pdbx_strand_id
1 'polypeptide(L)'
;AIFSEQESQAAYLLRKHDVSRLDVVNFISHGTRKDEPGQAPNAENPVNEEQSGGEDRMENFTTNLNQLARVGGIDPLIGRDRELERAIQVLCRRRKNNPLLV
;
A
#
# COMPACT_ATOMS: atom_id res chain seq x y z
N ALA A 1 -8.78 10.43 -13.12
CA ALA A 1 -10.05 9.68 -13.11
C ALA A 1 -11.13 10.48 -12.38
N ILE A 2 -11.15 10.54 -11.04
CA ILE A 2 -12.25 11.20 -10.29
C ILE A 2 -12.41 12.71 -10.61
N PHE A 3 -11.32 13.48 -10.69
CA PHE A 3 -11.37 14.92 -11.06
C PHE A 3 -11.36 15.18 -12.58
N SER A 4 -11.30 14.13 -13.40
CA SER A 4 -11.28 14.27 -14.86
C SER A 4 -12.68 14.57 -15.42
N GLU A 5 -13.72 14.21 -14.67
CA GLU A 5 -15.12 14.43 -15.02
C GLU A 5 -15.74 15.45 -14.07
N GLN A 6 -15.88 16.70 -14.53
CA GLN A 6 -16.25 17.84 -13.69
C GLN A 6 -17.69 17.76 -13.17
N GLU A 7 -18.58 17.04 -13.88
CA GLU A 7 -19.99 16.86 -13.51
C GLU A 7 -20.24 15.60 -12.67
N SER A 8 -19.20 14.89 -12.24
CA SER A 8 -19.37 13.74 -11.36
C SER A 8 -19.86 14.16 -9.97
N GLN A 9 -20.82 13.42 -9.41
CA GLN A 9 -21.30 13.60 -8.05
C GLN A 9 -20.17 13.52 -7.00
N ALA A 10 -19.12 12.73 -7.28
CA ALA A 10 -17.94 12.64 -6.43
C ALA A 10 -17.14 13.95 -6.43
N ALA A 11 -16.94 14.57 -7.60
CA ALA A 11 -16.26 15.87 -7.73
C ALA A 11 -17.06 17.00 -7.07
N TYR A 12 -18.39 16.95 -7.17
CA TYR A 12 -19.29 17.88 -6.48
C TYR A 12 -19.16 17.77 -4.95
N LEU A 13 -19.18 16.56 -4.40
CA LEU A 13 -19.05 16.33 -2.96
C LEU A 13 -17.70 16.83 -2.42
N LEU A 14 -16.61 16.57 -3.14
CA LEU A 14 -15.26 17.02 -2.76
C LEU A 14 -15.16 18.55 -2.76
N ARG A 15 -15.72 19.24 -3.75
CA ARG A 15 -15.80 20.71 -3.77
C ARG A 15 -16.64 21.26 -2.62
N LYS A 16 -17.75 20.61 -2.28
CA LYS A 16 -18.61 21.02 -1.15
C LYS A 16 -17.87 21.03 0.19
N HIS A 17 -16.89 20.12 0.35
CA HIS A 17 -16.04 20.03 1.53
C HIS A 17 -14.69 20.75 1.38
N ASP A 18 -14.54 21.64 0.40
CA ASP A 18 -13.32 22.42 0.15
C ASP A 18 -12.05 21.57 -0.06
N VAL A 19 -12.23 20.38 -0.66
CA VAL A 19 -11.14 19.48 -1.02
C VAL A 19 -10.79 19.68 -2.49
N SER A 20 -9.60 20.23 -2.75
CA SER A 20 -9.10 20.46 -4.10
C SER A 20 -8.37 19.24 -4.66
N ARG A 21 -8.20 19.19 -5.99
CA ARG A 21 -7.36 18.19 -6.64
C ARG A 21 -5.93 18.22 -6.11
N LEU A 22 -5.41 19.41 -5.83
CA LEU A 22 -4.04 19.59 -5.33
C LEU A 22 -3.89 18.96 -3.95
N ASP A 23 -4.88 19.13 -3.06
CA ASP A 23 -4.85 18.54 -1.72
C ASP A 23 -4.80 17.01 -1.77
N VAL A 24 -5.62 16.41 -2.65
CA VAL A 24 -5.64 14.95 -2.84
C VAL A 24 -4.33 14.45 -3.42
N VAL A 25 -3.77 15.14 -4.42
CA VAL A 25 -2.49 14.76 -5.03
C VAL A 25 -1.35 14.91 -4.02
N ASN A 26 -1.30 16.02 -3.28
CA ASN A 26 -0.28 16.24 -2.26
C ASN A 26 -0.36 15.22 -1.13
N PHE A 27 -1.56 14.88 -0.68
CA PHE A 27 -1.75 13.82 0.33
C PHE A 27 -1.33 12.45 -0.19
N ILE A 28 -1.66 12.12 -1.45
CA ILE A 28 -1.22 10.86 -2.06
C ILE A 28 0.29 10.85 -2.29
N SER A 29 0.93 11.96 -2.61
CA SER A 29 2.36 11.99 -2.89
C SER A 29 3.23 12.10 -1.64
N HIS A 30 2.78 12.83 -0.62
CA HIS A 30 3.61 13.21 0.53
C HIS A 30 2.94 12.97 1.90
N GLY A 31 1.71 12.47 1.96
CA GLY A 31 1.03 12.10 3.21
C GLY A 31 0.62 13.27 4.12
N THR A 32 0.87 14.51 3.72
CA THR A 32 0.61 15.69 4.54
C THR A 32 -0.89 16.03 4.61
N ARG A 33 -1.46 16.00 5.83
CA ARG A 33 -2.86 16.41 6.09
C ARG A 33 -2.92 17.93 6.27
N LYS A 34 -3.98 18.55 5.73
CA LYS A 34 -4.24 20.00 5.79
C LYS A 34 -4.38 20.54 7.23
N ASP A 35 -4.62 19.67 8.21
CA ASP A 35 -4.95 20.04 9.61
C ASP A 35 -3.82 19.82 10.63
N GLU A 36 -2.61 19.42 10.23
CA GLU A 36 -1.46 19.36 11.14
C GLU A 36 -0.48 20.54 10.93
N PRO A 37 -0.55 21.59 11.77
CA PRO A 37 0.46 22.63 11.78
C PRO A 37 1.68 22.14 12.58
N GLY A 38 2.56 21.35 11.98
CA GLY A 38 3.80 20.99 12.67
C GLY A 38 4.57 19.78 12.16
N GLN A 39 4.98 19.77 10.89
CA GLN A 39 6.22 19.07 10.56
C GLN A 39 6.96 19.83 9.46
N ALA A 40 7.82 20.76 9.89
CA ALA A 40 8.86 21.29 9.04
C ALA A 40 9.77 20.13 8.57
N PRO A 41 10.33 20.18 7.35
CA PRO A 41 11.22 19.14 6.87
C PRO A 41 12.52 19.23 7.67
N ASN A 42 12.75 18.32 8.60
CA ASN A 42 14.09 18.10 9.15
C ASN A 42 14.91 17.40 8.07
N ALA A 43 15.45 18.20 7.16
CA ALA A 43 16.44 17.80 6.17
C ALA A 43 17.82 17.66 6.85
N GLU A 44 17.97 16.69 7.74
CA GLU A 44 19.28 16.25 8.23
C GLU A 44 19.31 14.73 8.40
N ASN A 45 19.46 14.03 7.26
CA ASN A 45 20.32 12.84 7.06
C ASN A 45 19.93 12.14 5.75
N PRO A 46 20.79 12.12 4.70
CA PRO A 46 20.50 11.43 3.45
C PRO A 46 20.89 9.95 3.60
N VAL A 47 20.15 9.19 4.41
CA VAL A 47 20.32 7.74 4.48
C VAL A 47 18.95 7.08 4.44
N ASN A 48 18.62 6.49 3.28
CA ASN A 48 17.49 5.58 3.02
C ASN A 48 16.06 6.15 2.93
N GLU A 49 15.83 7.16 2.09
CA GLU A 49 14.47 7.61 1.72
C GLU A 49 13.83 6.81 0.56
N GLU A 50 14.26 5.59 0.26
CA GLU A 50 13.60 4.74 -0.75
C GLU A 50 12.65 3.68 -0.15
N GLN A 51 12.55 3.57 1.18
CA GLN A 51 11.71 2.52 1.82
C GLN A 51 10.62 3.05 2.77
N SER A 52 10.75 4.24 3.37
CA SER A 52 9.86 4.66 4.46
C SER A 52 8.49 5.19 4.03
N GLY A 53 8.33 5.75 2.83
CA GLY A 53 7.03 6.28 2.38
C GLY A 53 6.00 5.21 1.99
N GLY A 54 6.45 3.97 1.79
CA GLY A 54 5.62 2.85 1.35
C GLY A 54 5.13 1.96 2.49
N GLU A 55 5.96 1.73 3.51
CA GLU A 55 5.66 0.83 4.63
C GLU A 55 4.43 1.31 5.43
N ASP A 56 4.40 2.58 5.86
CA ASP A 56 3.28 3.14 6.63
C ASP A 56 1.93 3.03 5.89
N ARG A 57 1.92 3.11 4.56
CA ARG A 57 0.68 2.99 3.78
C ARG A 57 0.29 1.53 3.57
N MET A 58 1.26 0.64 3.39
CA MET A 58 1.00 -0.79 3.21
C MET A 58 0.47 -1.43 4.49
N GLU A 59 1.00 -1.02 5.65
CA GLU A 59 0.57 -1.49 6.98
C GLU A 59 -0.89 -1.11 7.30
N ASN A 60 -1.33 0.05 6.81
CA ASN A 60 -2.71 0.49 7.01
C ASN A 60 -3.76 -0.31 6.21
N PHE A 61 -3.35 -1.00 5.13
CA PHE A 61 -4.29 -1.69 4.23
C PHE A 61 -4.01 -3.19 4.05
N THR A 62 -2.89 -3.70 4.54
CA THR A 62 -2.48 -5.10 4.34
C THR A 62 -1.89 -5.68 5.61
N THR A 63 -1.77 -7.00 5.65
CA THR A 63 -1.19 -7.72 6.79
C THR A 63 0.04 -8.49 6.33
N ASN A 64 1.16 -8.30 7.02
CA ASN A 64 2.41 -9.01 6.70
C ASN A 64 2.38 -10.45 7.24
N LEU A 65 2.05 -11.41 6.37
CA LEU A 65 1.97 -12.83 6.74
C LEU A 65 3.32 -13.44 7.16
N ASN A 66 4.45 -12.92 6.66
CA ASN A 66 5.77 -13.40 7.07
C ASN A 66 6.06 -13.05 8.54
N GLN A 67 5.63 -11.87 8.99
CA GLN A 67 5.77 -11.46 10.38
C GLN A 67 4.88 -12.30 11.29
N LEU A 68 3.62 -12.54 10.90
CA LEU A 68 2.71 -13.43 11.62
C LEU A 68 3.25 -14.87 11.74
N ALA A 69 3.86 -15.40 10.67
CA ALA A 69 4.50 -16.71 10.69
C ALA A 69 5.64 -16.78 11.72
N ARG A 70 6.50 -15.75 11.78
CA ARG A 70 7.65 -15.69 12.72
C ARG A 70 7.22 -15.66 14.19
N VAL A 71 6.11 -14.99 14.49
CA VAL A 71 5.56 -14.92 15.86
C VAL A 71 4.65 -16.11 16.20
N GLY A 72 4.48 -17.06 15.28
CA GLY A 72 3.65 -18.25 15.49
C GLY A 72 2.14 -18.01 15.42
N GLY A 73 1.70 -16.89 14.81
CA GLY A 73 0.28 -16.54 14.63
C GLY A 73 -0.38 -17.17 13.41
N ILE A 74 0.27 -18.15 12.75
CA ILE A 74 -0.27 -18.88 11.60
C ILE A 74 -0.34 -20.36 11.94
N ASP A 75 -1.50 -20.97 11.71
CA ASP A 75 -1.71 -22.40 11.88
C ASP A 75 -0.94 -23.23 10.85
N PRO A 76 -0.45 -24.43 11.21
CA PRO A 76 0.23 -25.30 10.27
C PRO A 76 -0.70 -25.74 9.13
N LEU A 77 -0.18 -25.72 7.90
CA LEU A 77 -0.93 -26.15 6.73
C LEU A 77 -0.80 -27.66 6.53
N ILE A 78 -1.90 -28.41 6.75
CA ILE A 78 -1.89 -29.87 6.71
C ILE A 78 -2.36 -30.39 5.34
N GLY A 79 -1.61 -31.31 4.74
CA GLY A 79 -2.03 -32.11 3.58
C GLY A 79 -2.02 -31.37 2.24
N ARG A 80 -1.40 -30.19 2.15
CA ARG A 80 -1.30 -29.37 0.93
C ARG A 80 0.11 -29.26 0.36
N ASP A 81 0.93 -30.30 0.57
CA ASP A 81 2.34 -30.29 0.20
C ASP A 81 2.53 -30.13 -1.32
N ARG A 82 1.65 -30.75 -2.13
CA ARG A 82 1.72 -30.71 -3.60
C ARG A 82 1.40 -29.33 -4.17
N GLU A 83 0.41 -28.66 -3.59
CA GLU A 83 0.01 -27.31 -3.95
C GLU A 83 1.11 -26.31 -3.58
N LEU A 84 1.69 -26.47 -2.38
CA LEU A 84 2.79 -25.65 -1.90
C LEU A 84 4.02 -25.79 -2.81
N GLU A 85 4.41 -27.02 -3.14
CA GLU A 85 5.54 -27.29 -4.03
C GLU A 85 5.32 -26.65 -5.41
N ARG A 86 4.11 -26.79 -5.99
CA ARG A 86 3.79 -26.17 -7.27
C ARG A 86 3.82 -24.64 -7.20
N ALA A 87 3.32 -24.04 -6.12
CA ALA A 87 3.37 -22.59 -5.93
C ALA A 87 4.82 -22.08 -5.89
N ILE A 88 5.70 -22.75 -5.14
CA ILE A 88 7.12 -22.43 -5.06
C ILE A 88 7.79 -22.53 -6.45
N GLN A 89 7.52 -23.62 -7.18
CA GLN A 89 8.07 -23.81 -8.54
C GLN A 89 7.66 -22.68 -9.50
N VAL A 90 6.42 -22.19 -9.40
CA VAL A 90 5.94 -21.05 -10.21
C VAL A 90 6.66 -19.77 -9.80
N LEU A 91 6.76 -19.49 -8.49
CA LEU A 91 7.41 -18.29 -7.96
C LEU A 91 8.90 -18.19 -8.35
N CYS A 92 9.60 -19.32 -8.48
CA CYS A 92 11.02 -19.37 -8.87
C CYS A 92 11.27 -19.05 -10.37
N ARG A 93 10.24 -18.85 -11.20
CA ARG A 93 10.41 -18.57 -12.64
C ARG A 93 10.82 -17.11 -12.87
N ARG A 94 11.59 -16.85 -13.93
CA ARG A 94 11.91 -15.46 -14.36
C ARG A 94 10.75 -14.74 -15.04
N ARG A 95 9.79 -15.49 -15.60
CA ARG A 95 8.59 -14.95 -16.27
C ARG A 95 7.39 -15.80 -15.89
N LYS A 96 6.21 -15.17 -15.81
CA LYS A 96 4.95 -15.83 -15.39
C LYS A 96 5.10 -16.49 -14.00
N ASN A 97 5.62 -15.72 -13.04
CA ASN A 97 5.90 -16.18 -11.68
C ASN A 97 4.75 -15.95 -10.69
N ASN A 98 3.59 -15.51 -11.17
CA ASN A 98 2.42 -15.30 -10.32
C ASN A 98 1.59 -16.61 -10.27
N PRO A 99 1.63 -17.38 -9.17
CA PRO A 99 0.79 -18.55 -9.02
C PRO A 99 -0.69 -18.13 -8.95
N LEU A 100 -1.54 -18.85 -9.68
CA LEU A 100 -2.99 -18.74 -9.58
C LEU A 100 -3.51 -20.04 -8.97
N LEU A 101 -4.13 -19.94 -7.80
CA LEU A 101 -4.75 -21.05 -7.09
C LEU A 101 -6.25 -21.03 -7.40
N VAL A 102 -6.82 -22.19 -7.71
CA VAL A 102 -8.24 -22.41 -8.02
C VAL A 102 -8.81 -23.39 -7.02
#